data_AF-A0A254QRH5-F1
#
_entry.id   AF-A0A254QRH5-F1
#
_cell.length_a   1.000
_cell.length_b   1.000
_cell.length_c   1.000
_cell.angle_alpha   90.00
_cell.angle_beta   90.00
_cell.angle_gamma   90.00
#
_symmetry.space_group_name_H-M   'P 1'
#
loop_
_entity.id
_entity.type
_entity.pdbx_description
1 polymer ?
#
loop_
_entity_poly.entity_id
_entity_poly.type
_entity_poly.pdbx_seq_one_letter_code
_entity_poly.pdbx_strand_id
1 'polypeptide(L)' 'MQRKLMTFALALSILNAAGPAHAYIGPGAGLGAIALTIALAVGVVLLVVGFVWYPVKRMLKSRKSDTPTVTSRDS' A
#
# COMPACT_ATOMS: atom_id res chain seq x y z
N MET A 1 -16.38 -57.65 13.01
CA MET A 1 -15.82 -56.88 11.87
C MET A 1 -16.42 -55.47 11.75
N GLN A 2 -17.73 -55.29 11.92
CA GLN A 2 -18.45 -54.00 11.79
C GLN A 2 -17.86 -52.83 12.61
N ARG A 3 -17.54 -53.04 13.89
CA ARG A 3 -16.96 -51.99 14.76
C ARG A 3 -15.62 -51.46 14.26
N LYS A 4 -14.77 -52.34 13.71
CA LYS A 4 -13.45 -51.96 13.15
C LYS A 4 -13.60 -51.14 11.87
N LEU A 5 -14.62 -51.47 11.07
CA LEU A 5 -14.95 -50.74 9.86
C LEU A 5 -15.46 -49.32 10.17
N MET A 6 -16.30 -49.19 11.20
CA MET A 6 -16.81 -47.89 11.66
C MET A 6 -15.71 -46.99 12.21
N THR A 7 -14.80 -47.54 13.03
CA THR A 7 -13.63 -46.79 13.51
C THR A 7 -12.68 -46.40 12.39
N PHE A 8 -12.53 -47.25 11.36
CA PHE A 8 -11.70 -46.96 10.20
C PHE A 8 -12.30 -45.84 9.34
N ALA A 9 -13.61 -45.88 9.08
CA ALA A 9 -14.33 -44.83 8.39
C ALA A 9 -14.24 -43.48 9.13
N LEU A 10 -14.42 -43.51 10.46
CA LEU A 10 -14.31 -42.31 11.29
C LEU A 10 -12.89 -41.72 11.27
N ALA A 11 -11.86 -42.56 11.37
CA ALA A 11 -10.48 -42.12 11.25
C ALA A 11 -10.21 -41.49 9.87
N LEU A 12 -10.71 -42.08 8.80
CA LEU A 12 -10.53 -41.58 7.43
C LEU A 12 -11.23 -40.23 7.22
N SER A 13 -12.41 -40.02 7.82
CA SER A 13 -13.11 -38.73 7.82
C SER A 13 -12.33 -37.65 8.58
N ILE A 14 -11.72 -37.99 9.72
CA ILE A 14 -10.92 -37.04 10.52
C ILE A 14 -9.65 -36.63 9.76
N LEU A 15 -8.97 -37.55 9.07
CA LEU A 15 -7.80 -37.23 8.27
C LEU A 15 -8.11 -36.27 7.11
N ASN A 16 -9.30 -36.38 6.50
CA ASN A 16 -9.72 -35.47 5.42
C ASN A 16 -10.13 -34.08 5.94
N ALA A 17 -10.41 -33.93 7.24
CA ALA A 17 -10.76 -32.64 7.84
C ALA A 17 -9.52 -31.77 8.15
N ALA A 18 -8.30 -32.30 8.01
CA ALA A 18 -7.06 -31.55 8.19
C ALA A 18 -6.82 -30.61 7.00
N GLY A 19 -7.32 -29.37 7.09
CA GLY A 19 -7.07 -28.33 6.10
C GLY A 19 -5.61 -27.84 6.07
N PRO A 20 -5.14 -27.28 4.94
CA PRO A 20 -3.78 -26.76 4.84
C PRO A 20 -3.55 -25.63 5.84
N ALA A 21 -2.50 -25.74 6.64
CA ALA A 21 -2.11 -24.70 7.58
C ALA A 21 -1.56 -23.48 6.82
N HIS A 22 -2.42 -22.51 6.52
CA HIS A 22 -2.07 -21.18 5.99
C HIS A 22 -1.27 -20.30 6.99
N ALA A 23 -0.72 -20.90 8.04
CA ALA A 23 0.16 -20.24 8.98
C ALA A 23 1.58 -20.06 8.42
N TYR A 24 1.97 -20.84 7.39
CA TYR A 24 3.26 -20.67 6.72
C TYR A 24 3.15 -19.67 5.56
N ILE A 25 3.00 -18.40 5.92
CA ILE A 25 3.43 -17.32 5.03
C ILE A 25 4.96 -17.39 5.04
N GLY A 26 5.55 -17.91 3.97
CA GLY A 26 7.00 -18.01 3.86
C GLY A 26 7.67 -16.63 4.08
N PRO A 27 8.91 -16.59 4.56
CA PRO A 27 9.57 -15.34 4.95
C PRO A 27 9.56 -14.27 3.84
N GLY A 28 9.61 -14.67 2.58
CA GLY A 28 9.50 -13.78 1.43
C GLY A 28 8.13 -13.13 1.25
N ALA A 29 7.04 -13.87 1.50
CA ALA A 29 5.69 -13.32 1.40
C ALA A 29 5.38 -12.35 2.56
N GLY A 30 5.87 -12.65 3.77
CA GLY A 30 5.77 -11.76 4.92
C GLY A 30 6.53 -10.45 4.71
N LEU A 31 7.81 -10.53 4.30
CA LEU A 31 8.60 -9.34 3.97
C LEU A 31 7.95 -8.53 2.83
N GLY A 32 7.45 -9.20 1.79
CA GLY A 32 6.79 -8.56 0.66
C GLY A 32 5.54 -7.78 1.08
N ALA A 33 4.71 -8.37 1.96
CA ALA A 33 3.53 -7.68 2.49
C ALA A 33 3.90 -6.42 3.29
N ILE A 34 4.92 -6.49 4.14
CA ILE A 34 5.40 -5.34 4.92
C ILE A 34 5.96 -4.25 3.99
N ALA A 35 6.82 -4.63 3.04
CA ALA A 35 7.42 -3.72 2.09
C ALA A 35 6.37 -2.98 1.25
N LEU A 36 5.38 -3.71 0.72
CA LEU A 36 4.25 -3.11 -0.01
C LEU A 36 3.44 -2.17 0.87
N THR A 37 3.12 -2.56 2.10
CA THR A 37 2.35 -1.72 3.03
C THR A 37 3.05 -0.38 3.27
N ILE A 38 4.37 -0.41 3.54
CA ILE A 38 5.17 0.80 3.75
C ILE A 38 5.24 1.62 2.47
N ALA A 39 5.53 1.00 1.33
CA ALA A 39 5.62 1.68 0.04
C ALA A 39 4.30 2.38 -0.32
N LEU A 40 3.17 1.73 -0.07
CA LEU A 40 1.85 2.28 -0.32
C LEU A 40 1.55 3.46 0.63
N ALA A 41 1.86 3.31 1.92
CA ALA A 41 1.67 4.38 2.90
C ALA A 41 2.51 5.62 2.56
N VAL A 42 3.80 5.43 2.27
CA VAL A 42 4.69 6.52 1.81
C VAL A 42 4.18 7.11 0.50
N GLY A 43 3.74 6.27 -0.45
CA GLY A 43 3.17 6.70 -1.72
C GLY A 43 1.95 7.60 -1.56
N VAL A 44 1.04 7.27 -0.64
CA VAL A 44 -0.14 8.10 -0.34
C VAL A 44 0.28 9.44 0.25
N VAL A 45 1.22 9.46 1.20
CA VAL A 45 1.73 10.71 1.78
C VAL A 45 2.37 11.59 0.70
N LEU A 46 3.21 11.00 -0.16
CA LEU A 46 3.84 11.72 -1.27
C LEU A 46 2.82 12.21 -2.29
N LEU A 47 1.75 11.46 -2.56
CA LEU A 47 0.66 11.88 -3.43
C LEU A 47 0.01 13.15 -2.87
N VAL A 48 -0.35 13.16 -1.59
CA VAL A 48 -0.95 14.33 -0.93
C VAL A 48 0.01 15.52 -0.95
N VAL A 49 1.27 15.32 -0.56
CA VAL A 49 2.28 16.39 -0.55
C VAL A 49 2.53 16.93 -1.96
N GLY A 50 2.68 16.07 -2.96
CA GLY A 50 2.87 16.45 -4.34
C GLY A 50 1.67 17.21 -4.92
N PHE A 51 0.46 16.75 -4.58
CA PHE A 51 -0.79 17.39 -4.98
C PHE A 51 -0.93 18.79 -4.38
N VAL A 52 -0.52 19.00 -3.12
CA VAL A 52 -0.55 20.31 -2.47
C VAL A 52 0.60 21.22 -2.91
N TRP A 53 1.80 20.67 -3.11
CA TRP A 53 2.98 21.46 -3.50
C TRP A 53 2.87 22.04 -4.90
N TYR A 54 2.30 21.30 -5.85
CA TYR A 54 2.13 21.74 -7.22
C TYR A 54 1.36 23.08 -7.38
N PRO A 55 0.15 23.26 -6.81
CA PRO A 55 -0.57 24.54 -6.88
C PRO A 55 0.16 25.66 -6.13
N VAL A 56 0.73 25.37 -4.96
CA VAL A 56 1.47 26.35 -4.16
C VAL A 56 2.67 26.90 -4.94
N LYS A 57 3.47 26.00 -5.52
CA LYS A 57 4.62 26.39 -6.35
C LYS A 57 4.19 27.18 -7.59
N ARG A 58 3.05 26.83 -8.20
CA ARG A 58 2.50 27.55 -9.36
C ARG A 58 2.11 28.98 -8.99
N MET A 59 1.42 29.18 -7.87
CA MET A 59 1.01 30.51 -7.40
C MET A 59 2.20 31.40 -7.03
N LEU A 60 3.23 30.85 -6.40
CA LEU A 60 4.45 31.60 -6.07
C LEU A 60 5.18 32.09 -7.32
N LYS A 61 5.22 31.29 -8.40
CA LYS A 61 5.89 31.68 -9.65
C LYS A 61 5.16 32.81 -10.37
N SER A 62 3.82 32.85 -10.29
CA SER A 62 3.01 33.90 -10.93
C SER A 62 3.20 35.28 -10.31
N ARG A 63 3.64 35.37 -9.04
CA ARG A 63 3.83 36.66 -8.35
C ARG A 63 5.20 37.31 -8.64
N LYS A 64 6.13 36.59 -9.24
CA LYS A 64 7.48 37.11 -9.57
C LYS A 64 7.55 37.81 -10.93
N SER A 65 6.51 37.71 -11.76
CA SER A 65 6.44 38.38 -13.07
C SER A 65 5.84 39.78 -13.02
N ASP A 66 5.17 40.15 -11.91
CA ASP A 66 4.56 41.47 -11.74
C ASP A 66 5.49 42.41 -10.96
N THR A 67 6.77 42.47 -11.32
CA THR A 67 7.55 43.67 -11.02
C THR A 67 7.17 44.66 -12.10
N PRO A 68 6.35 45.69 -11.82
CA PRO A 68 6.17 46.76 -12.77
C PRO A 68 7.54 47.42 -12.85
N THR A 69 8.24 47.21 -13.97
CA THR A 69 9.29 48.12 -14.39
C THR A 69 8.62 49.49 -14.47
N VAL A 70 8.70 50.24 -13.39
CA VAL A 70 8.38 51.66 -13.34
C VAL A 70 9.27 52.26 -14.40
N THR A 71 8.64 52.55 -15.54
CA THR A 71 9.16 53.35 -16.63
C THR A 71 9.52 54.71 -16.04
N SER A 72 10.76 54.83 -15.56
CA SER A 72 11.45 56.10 -15.38
C SER A 72 11.77 56.63 -16.77
N ARG A 73 10.76 57.18 -17.45
CA ARG A 73 10.92 57.69 -18.83
C ARG A 73 10.02 58.87 -19.19
N ASP A 74 9.62 59.69 -18.22
CA ASP A 74 9.07 61.02 -18.51
C ASP A 74 9.17 61.94 -17.28
N SER A 75 10.22 62.78 -17.23
CA SER A 75 10.20 64.23 -16.96
C SER A 75 11.61 64.80 -16.98
#